data_AF-A0A2V8B487-F1
#
_entry.id   AF-A0A2V8B487-F1
#
_cell.length_a   1.000
_cell.length_b   1.000
_cell.length_c   1.000
_cell.angle_alpha   90.00
_cell.angle_beta   90.00
_cell.angle_gamma   90.00
#
_symmetry.space_group_name_H-M   'P 1'
#
loop_
_entity.id
_entity.type
_entity.pdbx_description
1 polymer ?
#
loop_
_entity_poly.entity_id
_entity_poly.type
_entity_poly.pdbx_seq_one_letter_code
_entity_poly.pdbx_strand_id
1 'polypeptide(L)' 'MKAEVTLRIDADLLREVRVLAAEEGRSIDGLLCDLLAGLVRDRQAFHKARRRALERLRHGFDLEWKRPSDRSSVHER' A
#
# COMPACT_ATOMS: atom_id res chain seq x y z
N MET A 1 14.90 -18.37 2.95
CA MET A 1 15.28 -18.59 4.36
C MET A 1 14.07 -18.26 5.21
N LYS A 2 13.69 -19.10 6.18
CA LYS A 2 12.60 -18.84 7.13
C LYS A 2 13.21 -18.54 8.49
N ALA A 3 12.58 -17.65 9.26
CA ALA A 3 12.97 -17.30 10.62
C ALA A 3 11.77 -17.51 11.55
N GLU A 4 12.03 -18.00 12.76
CA GLU A 4 11.02 -18.13 13.81
C GLU A 4 10.96 -16.85 14.63
N VAL A 5 9.76 -16.44 15.02
CA VAL A 5 9.52 -15.24 15.83
C VAL A 5 8.62 -15.62 17.00
N THR A 6 9.08 -15.36 18.22
CA THR A 6 8.25 -15.47 19.41
C THR A 6 7.61 -14.12 19.72
N LEU A 7 6.28 -14.09 19.80
CA LEU A 7 5.50 -12.89 20.08
C LEU A 7 4.76 -13.08 21.42
N ARG A 8 4.74 -12.02 22.25
CA ARG A 8 3.84 -11.97 23.42
C ARG A 8 2.57 -11.25 22.99
N ILE A 9 1.44 -11.94 23.11
CA ILE A 9 0.11 -11.37 22.87
C ILE A 9 -0.79 -11.65 24.05
N ASP A 10 -1.85 -10.87 24.15
CA ASP A 10 -2.89 -11.07 25.14
C ASP A 10 -3.58 -12.44 24.95
N ALA A 11 -3.97 -13.07 26.07
CA ALA A 11 -4.55 -14.41 26.05
C ALA A 11 -5.95 -14.44 25.41
N ASP A 12 -6.75 -13.37 25.60
CA ASP A 12 -8.05 -13.25 24.97
C ASP A 12 -7.90 -13.04 23.46
N LEU A 13 -6.93 -12.22 23.05
CA LEU A 13 -6.62 -12.05 21.64
C LEU A 13 -6.18 -13.37 20.98
N LEU A 14 -5.30 -14.15 21.64
CA LEU A 14 -4.89 -15.45 21.12
C LEU A 14 -6.08 -16.40 20.93
N ARG A 15 -7.06 -16.35 21.84
CA ARG A 15 -8.27 -17.16 21.75
C ARG A 15 -9.12 -16.77 20.55
N GLU A 16 -9.34 -15.48 20.31
CA GLU A 16 -10.08 -15.01 19.13
C GLU A 16 -9.35 -15.36 17.81
N VAL A 17 -8.03 -15.17 17.77
CA VAL A 17 -7.22 -15.53 16.59
C VAL A 17 -7.31 -17.03 16.28
N ARG A 18 -7.39 -17.88 17.31
CA ARG A 18 -7.59 -19.33 17.13
C ARG A 18 -8.93 -19.65 16.49
N VAL A 19 -9.99 -18.98 16.92
CA VAL A 19 -11.33 -19.17 16.33
C VAL A 19 -11.31 -18.73 14.87
N LEU A 20 -10.81 -17.52 14.59
CA LEU A 20 -10.70 -16.99 13.23
C LEU A 20 -9.89 -17.92 12.30
N ALA A 21 -8.73 -18.39 12.78
CA ALA A 21 -7.89 -19.30 12.01
C ALA A 21 -8.61 -20.62 11.71
N ALA A 22 -9.38 -21.15 12.66
CA ALA A 22 -10.17 -22.37 12.46
C ALA A 22 -11.33 -22.15 11.48
N GLU A 23 -12.04 -21.02 11.56
CA GLU A 23 -13.11 -20.65 10.63
C GLU A 23 -12.60 -20.52 9.19
N GLU A 24 -11.39 -19.98 9.01
CA GLU A 24 -10.75 -19.85 7.70
C GLU A 24 -9.99 -21.11 7.24
N GLY A 25 -9.90 -22.16 8.06
CA GLY A 25 -9.13 -23.35 7.76
C GLY A 25 -7.61 -23.11 7.63
N ARG A 26 -7.08 -22.09 8.33
CA ARG A 26 -5.66 -21.70 8.31
C ARG A 26 -4.97 -21.95 9.65
N SER A 27 -3.64 -21.95 9.64
CA SER A 27 -2.85 -21.87 10.87
C SER A 27 -2.68 -20.42 11.32
N ILE A 28 -2.44 -20.22 12.62
CA ILE A 28 -2.11 -18.90 13.20
C ILE A 28 -0.87 -18.31 12.53
N ASP A 29 0.18 -19.13 12.35
CA ASP A 29 1.42 -18.69 11.70
C ASP A 29 1.17 -18.24 10.26
N GLY A 30 0.30 -18.96 9.52
CA GLY A 30 -0.09 -18.60 8.17
C GLY A 30 -0.83 -17.25 8.15
N LEU A 31 -1.80 -17.07 9.03
CA LEU A 31 -2.55 -15.83 9.18
C LEU A 31 -1.63 -14.65 9.54
N LEU A 32 -0.69 -14.85 10.47
CA LEU A 32 0.27 -13.82 10.86
C LEU A 32 1.25 -13.48 9.73
N CYS A 33 1.72 -14.49 8.98
CA CYS A 33 2.57 -14.28 7.81
C CYS A 33 1.86 -13.44 6.75
N ASP A 34 0.60 -13.73 6.46
CA ASP A 34 -0.21 -13.01 5.47
C ASP A 34 -0.44 -11.56 5.89
N LEU A 35 -0.73 -11.32 7.17
CA LEU A 35 -0.88 -9.97 7.74
C LEU A 35 0.42 -9.17 7.62
N LEU A 36 1.56 -9.74 8.02
CA LEU A 36 2.86 -9.08 7.92
C LEU A 36 3.24 -8.80 6.46
N ALA A 37 2.99 -9.76 5.57
CA ALA A 37 3.21 -9.58 4.13
C ALA A 37 2.31 -8.49 3.55
N GLY A 38 1.06 -8.39 4.00
CA GLY A 38 0.15 -7.29 3.67
C GLY A 38 0.74 -5.93 4.05
N LEU A 39 1.12 -5.77 5.32
CA LEU A 39 1.69 -4.51 5.84
C LEU A 39 2.95 -4.07 5.07
N VAL A 40 3.84 -5.01 4.75
CA VAL A 40 5.04 -4.71 3.98
C VAL A 40 4.70 -4.31 2.54
N ARG A 41 3.77 -5.02 1.89
CA ARG A 41 3.34 -4.70 0.52
C ARG A 41 2.71 -3.32 0.45
N ASP A 42 1.82 -2.98 1.37
CA ASP A 42 1.15 -1.68 1.39
C ASP A 42 2.15 -0.54 1.58
N ARG A 43 3.11 -0.73 2.50
CA ARG A 43 4.20 0.22 2.73
C ARG A 43 5.05 0.42 1.47
N GLN A 44 5.42 -0.65 0.79
CA GLN A 44 6.19 -0.58 -0.46
C GLN A 44 5.41 0.07 -1.59
N ALA A 45 4.12 -0.26 -1.73
CA ALA A 45 3.22 0.33 -2.72
C ALA A 45 3.11 1.85 -2.53
N PHE A 46 2.93 2.30 -1.28
CA PHE A 46 2.93 3.70 -0.91
C PHE A 46 4.25 4.39 -1.31
N HIS A 47 5.40 3.82 -0.93
CA HIS A 47 6.69 4.40 -1.27
C HIS A 47 6.93 4.50 -2.77
N LYS A 48 6.53 3.48 -3.53
CA LYS A 48 6.62 3.47 -5.00
C LYS A 48 5.69 4.53 -5.61
N ALA A 49 4.46 4.66 -5.12
CA ALA A 49 3.54 5.70 -5.56
C ALA A 49 4.09 7.10 -5.28
N ARG A 50 4.57 7.34 -4.07
CA ARG A 50 5.20 8.61 -3.66
C ARG A 50 6.40 8.97 -4.54
N ARG A 51 7.30 8.02 -4.80
CA ARG A 51 8.47 8.25 -5.68
C ARG A 51 8.03 8.68 -7.08
N ARG A 52 7.09 7.95 -7.68
CA ARG A 52 6.54 8.28 -9.00
C ARG A 52 5.88 9.65 -9.03
N ALA A 53 5.12 10.01 -8.00
CA ALA A 53 4.48 11.32 -7.91
C ALA A 53 5.52 12.45 -7.83
N LEU A 54 6.56 12.29 -7.01
CA LEU A 54 7.62 13.29 -6.89
C LEU A 54 8.46 13.42 -8.17
N GLU A 55 8.71 12.33 -8.89
CA GLU A 55 9.36 12.38 -10.21
C GLU A 55 8.51 13.12 -11.23
N ARG A 56 7.19 12.84 -11.29
CA ARG A 56 6.26 13.57 -12.16
C ARG A 56 6.25 15.07 -11.87
N LEU A 57 6.29 15.46 -10.60
CA LEU A 57 6.37 16.88 -10.22
C LEU A 57 7.70 17.52 -10.62
N ARG A 58 8.82 16.79 -10.53
CA ARG A 58 10.14 17.30 -10.92
C ARG A 58 10.30 17.46 -12.43
N HIS A 59 9.84 16.50 -13.21
CA HIS A 59 9.95 16.54 -14.67
C HIS A 59 8.85 17.39 -15.31
N GLY A 60 7.68 17.47 -14.69
CA GLY A 60 6.48 17.99 -15.33
C GLY A 60 5.96 17.05 -16.41
N PHE A 61 4.87 17.45 -17.06
CA PHE A 61 4.37 16.78 -18.27
C PHE A 61 4.62 17.70 -19.45
N ASP A 62 5.19 17.15 -20.52
CA ASP A 62 5.12 17.81 -21.82
C ASP A 62 3.71 17.57 -22.37
N LEU A 63 2.87 18.60 -22.23
CA LEU A 63 1.48 18.59 -22.71
C LEU A 63 1.37 19.12 -24.13
N GLU A 64 2.49 19.23 -24.86
CA GLU A 64 2.59 19.90 -26.17
C GLU A 64 1.93 21.28 -26.14
N TRP A 65 2.00 21.95 -24.99
CA TRP A 65 1.28 23.19 -24.76
C TRP A 65 1.81 24.26 -25.72
N LYS A 66 0.92 24.76 -26.56
CA LYS A 66 1.18 25.93 -27.40
C LYS A 66 0.51 27.13 -26.75
N ARG A 67 1.28 28.20 -26.57
CA ARG A 67 0.78 29.46 -26.01
C ARG A 67 -0.42 29.93 -26.83
N PRO A 68 -1.62 30.04 -26.24
CA PRO A 68 -2.77 30.65 -26.89
C PRO A 68 -2.51 32.13 -27.17
N SER A 69 -3.15 32.67 -28.19
CA SER A 69 -3.08 34.11 -28.53
C SER A 69 -3.66 34.99 -27.42
N ASP A 70 -4.66 34.50 -26.69
CA ASP A 70 -5.30 35.21 -25.57
C ASP A 70 -5.75 34.25 -24.44
N ARG A 71 -5.76 34.74 -23.19
CA ARG A 71 -6.11 33.94 -21.99
C ARG A 71 -7.59 33.51 -21.98
N SER A 72 -8.50 34.31 -22.54
CA SER A 72 -9.93 34.00 -22.60
C SER A 72 -10.20 32.75 -23.45
N SER A 73 -9.40 32.57 -24.51
CA SER A 73 -9.54 31.45 -25.46
C SER A 73 -9.29 30.05 -24.85
N VAL A 74 -8.75 29.98 -23.63
CA VAL A 74 -8.49 28.71 -22.93
C VAL A 74 -9.75 28.13 -22.29
N HIS A 75 -10.72 28.98 -21.92
CA HIS A 75 -11.92 28.57 -21.20
C HIS A 75 -13.08 28.15 -22.12
N GLU A 76 -13.04 28.52 -23.41
CA GLU A 76 -14.14 28.30 -24.37
C GLU A 76 -14.04 26.98 -25.15
N ARG A 77 -13.17 26.05 -24.74
CA ARG A 77 -12.99 24.74 -25.39
C ARG A 77 -13.94 23.67 -24.87
#